data_AF-A0A752NVL0-F1
#
_entry.id   AF-A0A752NVL0-F1
#
_cell.length_a   1.000
_cell.length_b   1.000
_cell.length_c   1.000
_cell.angle_alpha   90.00
_cell.angle_beta   90.00
_cell.angle_gamma   90.00
#
_symmetry.space_group_name_H-M   'P 1'
#
loop_
_entity.id
_entity.type
_entity.pdbx_description
1 polymer ?
#
loop_
_entity_poly.entity_id
_entity_poly.type
_entity_poly.pdbx_seq_one_letter_code
_entity_poly.pdbx_strand_id
1 'polypeptide(L)'
;QHGGTKEVLTATKDATGNWSVTPTGTWADGDYTLTVRVEDEAGNEKHSASLTVTVDTQITIDVIELVNDNGIPGDNMTNDAHPQFRVTVPGDVNEVSLSIDGGVTWVKATQSATPGVWNYTWPGTVPDGDYTLNVKATDNAGNTVTETLHFTIDTTLSTPVIVLDSADDSGVHGDNMTNHTQPTFALQHIDDDAVRVTVSVEHGGVTTTFDATKDAGGWTFTPTGAWADGDYTLSVSVEDKAGNTSHSASLTVTVDTQIAINNIELVNDSGIPDDNLTNNVRPHFQVTVPTDVNVVRLSIDGGKTWFNATQSA
;
A
#
# COMPACT_ATOMS: atom_id res chain seq x y z
N GLN A 1 -49.65 31.25 -0.82
CA GLN A 1 -49.75 30.94 0.63
C GLN A 1 -48.61 30.00 0.98
N HIS A 2 -47.89 30.27 2.06
CA HIS A 2 -46.85 29.40 2.62
C HIS A 2 -47.10 29.23 4.10
N GLY A 3 -47.41 28.00 4.54
CA GLY A 3 -47.95 27.76 5.87
C GLY A 3 -49.20 28.61 6.16
N GLY A 4 -49.15 29.39 7.25
CA GLY A 4 -50.21 30.33 7.65
C GLY A 4 -50.14 31.72 6.99
N THR A 5 -49.07 32.03 6.26
CA THR A 5 -48.84 33.37 5.69
C THR A 5 -49.47 33.47 4.29
N LYS A 6 -50.36 34.44 4.12
CA LYS A 6 -51.03 34.73 2.84
C LYS A 6 -50.55 36.08 2.30
N GLU A 7 -49.81 36.03 1.21
CA GLU A 7 -49.52 37.19 0.38
C GLU A 7 -50.63 37.30 -0.69
N VAL A 8 -51.16 38.51 -0.90
CA VAL A 8 -52.11 38.81 -1.98
C VAL A 8 -51.39 39.71 -2.97
N LEU A 9 -51.22 39.21 -4.19
CA LEU A 9 -50.56 39.94 -5.27
C LEU A 9 -51.61 40.40 -6.29
N THR A 10 -51.45 41.61 -6.81
CA THR A 10 -52.32 42.14 -7.87
C THR A 10 -51.65 41.96 -9.22
N ALA A 11 -52.28 41.20 -10.11
CA ALA A 11 -51.80 40.99 -11.47
C ALA A 11 -52.13 42.20 -12.37
N THR A 12 -51.34 42.39 -13.43
CA THR A 12 -51.57 43.41 -14.46
C THR A 12 -51.95 42.75 -15.78
N LYS A 13 -52.93 43.31 -16.49
CA LYS A 13 -53.45 42.80 -17.77
C LYS A 13 -52.77 43.50 -18.93
N ASP A 14 -52.25 42.74 -19.89
CA ASP A 14 -51.71 43.29 -21.13
C ASP A 14 -52.81 43.57 -22.18
N ALA A 15 -52.43 44.20 -23.29
CA ALA A 15 -53.36 44.55 -24.39
C ALA A 15 -53.95 43.33 -25.11
N THR A 16 -53.36 42.14 -24.95
CA THR A 16 -53.83 40.87 -25.52
C THR A 16 -54.70 40.06 -24.55
N GLY A 17 -54.81 40.52 -23.30
CA GLY A 17 -55.62 39.92 -22.27
C GLY A 17 -54.91 38.95 -21.33
N ASN A 18 -53.58 38.81 -21.43
CA ASN A 18 -52.82 38.01 -20.48
C ASN A 18 -52.60 38.78 -19.19
N TRP A 19 -52.66 38.07 -18.06
CA TRP A 19 -52.37 38.63 -16.75
C TRP A 19 -51.01 38.15 -16.27
N SER A 20 -50.20 39.06 -15.75
CA SER A 20 -48.88 38.74 -15.18
C SER A 20 -48.71 39.38 -13.80
N VAL A 21 -47.97 38.69 -12.94
CA VAL A 21 -47.62 39.17 -11.61
C VAL A 21 -46.25 38.66 -11.22
N THR A 22 -45.46 39.52 -10.60
CA THR A 22 -44.17 39.17 -10.01
C THR A 22 -44.26 39.48 -8.51
N PRO A 23 -43.95 38.53 -7.62
CA PRO A 23 -43.85 38.82 -6.20
C PRO A 23 -42.87 39.98 -5.96
N THR A 24 -43.23 40.90 -5.08
CA THR A 24 -42.37 42.08 -4.79
C THR A 24 -41.32 41.77 -3.73
N GLY A 25 -41.55 40.76 -2.89
CA GLY A 25 -40.57 40.22 -1.95
C GLY A 25 -39.93 38.93 -2.46
N THR A 26 -38.77 38.59 -1.88
CA THR A 26 -38.14 37.29 -2.08
C THR A 26 -38.88 36.23 -1.28
N TRP A 27 -39.24 35.12 -1.94
CA TRP A 27 -39.78 33.96 -1.26
C TRP A 27 -38.62 33.14 -0.67
N ALA A 28 -38.76 32.74 0.59
CA ALA A 28 -37.83 31.80 1.21
C ALA A 28 -38.07 30.39 0.66
N ASP A 29 -37.12 29.48 0.86
CA ASP A 29 -37.28 28.10 0.42
C ASP A 29 -38.51 27.43 1.06
N GLY A 30 -39.17 26.57 0.28
CA GLY A 30 -40.31 25.77 0.70
C GLY A 30 -41.48 25.79 -0.28
N ASP A 31 -42.58 25.15 0.12
CA ASP A 31 -43.76 24.95 -0.73
C ASP A 31 -44.75 26.12 -0.62
N TYR A 32 -45.17 26.62 -1.76
CA TYR A 32 -46.14 27.69 -1.92
C TYR A 32 -47.35 27.17 -2.69
N THR A 33 -48.55 27.43 -2.18
CA THR A 33 -49.79 27.21 -2.93
C THR A 33 -50.29 28.53 -3.50
N LEU A 34 -50.45 28.57 -4.82
CA LEU A 34 -51.01 29.70 -5.56
C LEU A 34 -52.46 29.39 -5.95
N THR A 35 -53.35 30.34 -5.71
CA THR A 35 -54.74 30.30 -6.17
C THR A 35 -55.07 31.65 -6.77
N VAL A 36 -55.70 31.66 -7.93
CA VAL A 36 -56.11 32.88 -8.61
C VAL A 36 -57.59 33.13 -8.31
N ARG A 37 -57.92 34.34 -7.85
CA ARG A 37 -59.31 34.83 -7.76
C ARG A 37 -59.56 35.82 -8.89
N VAL A 38 -60.64 35.62 -9.62
CA VAL A 38 -61.13 36.57 -10.63
C VAL A 38 -62.49 37.09 -10.20
N GLU A 39 -62.77 38.35 -10.54
CA GLU A 39 -64.02 39.05 -10.27
C GLU A 39 -64.40 39.82 -11.54
N ASP A 40 -65.65 39.70 -12.00
CA ASP A 40 -66.15 40.44 -13.16
C ASP A 40 -66.78 41.79 -12.79
N GLU A 41 -67.17 42.61 -13.77
CA GLU A 41 -67.77 43.94 -13.55
C GLU A 41 -69.12 43.88 -12.81
N ALA A 42 -69.78 42.72 -12.81
CA ALA A 42 -71.02 42.47 -12.06
C ALA A 42 -70.75 41.96 -10.64
N GLY A 43 -69.49 41.77 -10.25
CA GLY A 43 -69.07 41.28 -8.94
C GLY A 43 -69.12 39.76 -8.78
N ASN A 44 -69.24 38.99 -9.87
CA ASN A 44 -69.20 37.52 -9.78
C ASN A 44 -67.76 37.03 -9.59
N GLU A 45 -67.54 36.17 -8.59
CA GLU A 45 -66.22 35.63 -8.29
C GLU A 45 -66.03 34.17 -8.71
N LYS A 46 -64.81 33.84 -9.17
CA LYS A 46 -64.35 32.46 -9.34
C LYS A 46 -62.92 32.31 -8.85
N HIS A 47 -62.58 31.09 -8.44
CA HIS A 47 -61.24 30.69 -8.02
C HIS A 47 -60.69 29.61 -8.95
N SER A 48 -59.40 29.64 -9.23
CA SER A 48 -58.70 28.57 -9.94
C SER A 48 -58.55 27.32 -9.08
N ALA A 49 -58.17 26.21 -9.70
CA ALA A 49 -57.50 25.14 -8.96
C ALA A 49 -56.19 25.68 -8.35
N SER A 50 -55.76 25.06 -7.25
CA SER A 50 -54.48 25.38 -6.61
C SER A 50 -53.31 24.88 -7.46
N LEU A 51 -52.27 25.71 -7.59
CA LEU A 51 -50.97 25.36 -8.14
C LEU A 51 -49.94 25.32 -7.01
N THR A 52 -49.19 24.24 -6.88
CA THR A 52 -48.06 24.17 -5.94
C THR A 52 -46.78 24.59 -6.65
N VAL A 53 -45.98 25.43 -5.98
CA VAL A 53 -44.67 25.92 -6.42
C VAL A 53 -43.70 25.71 -5.26
N THR A 54 -42.60 25.01 -5.49
CA THR A 54 -41.54 24.88 -4.49
C THR A 54 -40.42 25.84 -4.85
N VAL A 55 -40.01 26.67 -3.91
CA VAL A 55 -38.80 27.49 -4.02
C VAL A 55 -37.68 26.73 -3.32
N ASP A 56 -36.57 26.54 -4.02
CA ASP A 56 -35.38 25.88 -3.49
C ASP A 56 -34.15 26.55 -4.07
N THR A 57 -33.29 27.06 -3.19
CA THR A 57 -32.11 27.84 -3.54
C THR A 57 -30.83 27.27 -2.92
N GLN A 58 -30.89 26.09 -2.30
CA GLN A 58 -29.79 25.51 -1.53
C GLN A 58 -29.42 24.12 -2.04
N ILE A 59 -28.12 23.84 -2.07
CA ILE A 59 -27.59 22.51 -2.41
C ILE A 59 -26.26 22.31 -1.68
N THR A 60 -26.02 21.08 -1.22
CA THR A 60 -24.76 20.68 -0.56
C THR A 60 -24.22 19.38 -1.17
N ILE A 61 -22.92 19.17 -0.99
CA ILE A 61 -22.30 17.84 -1.06
C ILE A 61 -21.92 17.48 0.37
N ASP A 62 -22.51 16.42 0.90
CA ASP A 62 -22.39 16.08 2.32
C ASP A 62 -21.09 15.30 2.59
N VAL A 63 -20.77 14.34 1.72
CA VAL A 63 -19.58 13.48 1.84
C VAL A 63 -19.06 13.10 0.45
N ILE A 64 -17.73 13.12 0.29
CA ILE A 64 -17.00 12.49 -0.82
C ILE A 64 -16.02 11.49 -0.19
N GLU A 65 -16.04 10.23 -0.66
CA GLU A 65 -15.24 9.14 -0.11
C GLU A 65 -14.55 8.38 -1.24
N LEU A 66 -13.25 8.09 -1.09
CA LEU A 66 -12.55 7.05 -1.83
C LEU A 66 -12.92 5.70 -1.21
N VAL A 67 -13.70 4.90 -1.92
CA VAL A 67 -14.26 3.64 -1.41
C VAL A 67 -13.21 2.53 -1.34
N ASN A 68 -12.26 2.53 -2.27
CA ASN A 68 -11.13 1.62 -2.31
C ASN A 68 -9.87 2.28 -1.73
N ASP A 69 -10.00 2.92 -0.57
CA ASP A 69 -8.89 3.40 0.25
C ASP A 69 -8.14 2.19 0.83
N ASN A 70 -7.05 1.80 0.17
CA ASN A 70 -6.30 0.57 0.46
C ASN A 70 -5.12 0.88 1.40
N GLY A 71 -4.66 -0.13 2.15
CA GLY A 71 -3.58 0.08 3.10
C GLY A 71 -4.06 0.83 4.35
N ILE A 72 -3.63 2.08 4.55
CA ILE A 72 -3.96 2.87 5.76
C ILE A 72 -5.35 3.52 5.62
N PRO A 73 -6.33 3.20 6.48
CA PRO A 73 -7.65 3.81 6.39
C PRO A 73 -7.64 5.32 6.68
N GLY A 74 -8.27 6.09 5.81
CA GLY A 74 -8.52 7.52 5.91
C GLY A 74 -7.42 8.41 5.33
N ASP A 75 -6.40 7.86 4.67
CA ASP A 75 -5.35 8.65 4.01
C ASP A 75 -5.66 9.00 2.53
N ASN A 76 -6.73 8.41 1.97
CA ASN A 76 -7.15 8.57 0.58
C ASN A 76 -6.09 8.08 -0.42
N MET A 77 -5.43 6.97 -0.12
CA MET A 77 -4.45 6.32 -0.97
C MET A 77 -4.98 4.95 -1.44
N THR A 78 -4.72 4.60 -2.69
CA THR A 78 -5.17 3.31 -3.25
C THR A 78 -4.09 2.67 -4.09
N ASN A 79 -4.00 1.34 -3.99
CA ASN A 79 -3.21 0.50 -4.88
C ASN A 79 -4.00 -0.04 -6.08
N ASP A 80 -5.18 0.49 -6.34
CA ASP A 80 -5.97 0.18 -7.52
C ASP A 80 -5.99 1.37 -8.48
N ALA A 81 -5.53 1.13 -9.71
CA ALA A 81 -5.54 2.11 -10.80
C ALA A 81 -6.96 2.48 -11.28
N HIS A 82 -8.02 1.89 -10.72
CA HIS A 82 -9.43 2.18 -11.01
C HIS A 82 -10.12 2.76 -9.77
N PRO A 83 -9.84 4.02 -9.38
CA PRO A 83 -10.35 4.60 -8.15
C PRO A 83 -11.89 4.59 -8.13
N GLN A 84 -12.44 4.29 -6.95
CA GLN A 84 -13.86 4.17 -6.71
C GLN A 84 -14.30 5.25 -5.75
N PHE A 85 -15.29 6.04 -6.14
CA PHE A 85 -15.80 7.14 -5.34
C PHE A 85 -17.25 6.94 -4.97
N ARG A 86 -17.58 7.37 -3.76
CA ARG A 86 -18.94 7.54 -3.29
C ARG A 86 -19.17 9.01 -2.93
N VAL A 87 -20.29 9.54 -3.40
CA VAL A 87 -20.74 10.90 -3.09
C VAL A 87 -22.10 10.81 -2.43
N THR A 88 -22.24 11.43 -1.27
CA THR A 88 -23.51 11.58 -0.55
C THR A 88 -23.98 13.03 -0.67
N VAL A 89 -25.23 13.21 -1.07
CA VAL A 89 -25.89 14.49 -1.32
C VAL A 89 -27.35 14.44 -0.84
N PRO A 90 -28.01 15.60 -0.69
CA PRO A 90 -29.44 15.66 -0.46
C PRO A 90 -30.28 14.93 -1.54
N GLY A 91 -31.48 14.48 -1.16
CA GLY A 91 -32.33 13.63 -2.00
C GLY A 91 -32.97 14.31 -3.22
N ASP A 92 -32.93 15.63 -3.28
CA ASP A 92 -33.38 16.46 -4.41
C ASP A 92 -32.29 16.66 -5.49
N VAL A 93 -31.07 16.13 -5.27
CA VAL A 93 -30.02 16.09 -6.29
C VAL A 93 -30.37 15.11 -7.41
N ASN A 94 -30.29 15.57 -8.66
CA ASN A 94 -30.60 14.76 -9.85
C ASN A 94 -29.38 14.45 -10.73
N GLU A 95 -28.24 15.11 -10.50
CA GLU A 95 -27.02 14.85 -11.24
C GLU A 95 -25.78 15.08 -10.36
N VAL A 96 -24.88 14.10 -10.38
CA VAL A 96 -23.52 14.21 -9.81
C VAL A 96 -22.51 13.90 -10.92
N SER A 97 -21.59 14.83 -11.14
CA SER A 97 -20.50 14.71 -12.11
C SER A 97 -19.15 14.78 -11.41
N LEU A 98 -18.17 14.03 -11.90
CA LEU A 98 -16.82 13.90 -11.33
C LEU A 98 -15.76 14.24 -12.39
N SER A 99 -14.61 14.74 -11.96
CA SER A 99 -13.45 15.05 -12.81
C SER A 99 -12.14 14.91 -12.04
N ILE A 100 -11.11 14.32 -12.65
CA ILE A 100 -9.75 14.20 -12.09
C ILE A 100 -8.72 15.05 -12.84
N ASP A 101 -9.14 15.78 -13.88
CA ASP A 101 -8.27 16.55 -14.78
C ASP A 101 -8.48 18.07 -14.66
N GLY A 102 -8.91 18.52 -13.48
CA GLY A 102 -9.16 19.94 -13.22
C GLY A 102 -10.42 20.48 -13.91
N GLY A 103 -11.39 19.61 -14.21
CA GLY A 103 -12.66 20.00 -14.82
C GLY A 103 -12.63 20.10 -16.34
N VAL A 104 -11.59 19.58 -17.01
CA VAL A 104 -11.51 19.53 -18.48
C VAL A 104 -12.50 18.49 -19.02
N THR A 105 -12.56 17.32 -18.39
CA THR A 105 -13.54 16.27 -18.68
C THR A 105 -14.37 15.94 -17.44
N TRP A 106 -15.65 15.68 -17.66
CA TRP A 106 -16.61 15.33 -16.62
C TRP A 106 -17.30 14.02 -16.95
N VAL A 107 -17.41 13.17 -15.95
CA VAL A 107 -18.11 11.87 -16.02
C VAL A 107 -19.27 11.86 -15.05
N LYS A 108 -20.39 11.24 -15.42
CA LYS A 108 -21.58 11.18 -14.57
C LYS A 108 -21.51 9.98 -13.62
N ALA A 109 -21.75 10.21 -12.34
CA ALA A 109 -21.95 9.14 -11.37
C ALA A 109 -23.28 8.42 -11.61
N THR A 110 -23.37 7.21 -11.06
CA THR A 110 -24.62 6.44 -11.05
C THR A 110 -25.24 6.51 -9.66
N GLN A 111 -26.51 6.91 -9.58
CA GLN A 111 -27.24 6.88 -8.33
C GLN A 111 -27.43 5.43 -7.88
N SER A 112 -27.18 5.17 -6.60
CA SER A 112 -27.40 3.87 -6.00
C SER A 112 -28.89 3.62 -5.74
N ALA A 113 -29.22 2.45 -5.18
CA ALA A 113 -30.58 2.17 -4.71
C ALA A 113 -31.01 3.07 -3.53
N THR A 114 -30.05 3.67 -2.82
CA THR A 114 -30.30 4.63 -1.74
C THR A 114 -30.32 6.05 -2.33
N PRO A 115 -31.45 6.78 -2.25
CA PRO A 115 -31.51 8.17 -2.69
C PRO A 115 -30.43 9.02 -2.03
N GLY A 116 -29.84 9.93 -2.80
CA GLY A 116 -28.74 10.79 -2.33
C GLY A 116 -27.35 10.13 -2.32
N VAL A 117 -27.24 8.82 -2.54
CA VAL A 117 -25.93 8.14 -2.62
C VAL A 117 -25.60 7.81 -4.07
N TRP A 118 -24.47 8.31 -4.54
CA TRP A 118 -23.97 8.16 -5.91
C TRP A 118 -22.62 7.46 -5.90
N ASN A 119 -22.38 6.55 -6.83
CA ASN A 119 -21.12 5.85 -6.95
C ASN A 119 -20.54 6.02 -8.36
N TYR A 120 -19.21 6.04 -8.44
CA TYR A 120 -18.49 6.03 -9.70
C TYR A 120 -17.19 5.25 -9.57
N THR A 121 -16.92 4.36 -10.52
CA THR A 121 -15.64 3.64 -10.64
C THR A 121 -15.00 4.08 -11.94
N TRP A 122 -13.76 4.56 -11.89
CA TRP A 122 -13.04 4.91 -13.11
C TRP A 122 -12.79 3.67 -13.95
N PRO A 123 -13.31 3.59 -15.19
CA PRO A 123 -13.25 2.35 -15.97
C PRO A 123 -11.89 2.15 -16.66
N GLY A 124 -11.14 3.23 -16.87
CA GLY A 124 -9.80 3.19 -17.44
C GLY A 124 -8.74 3.24 -16.34
N THR A 125 -7.60 2.62 -16.60
CA THR A 125 -6.41 2.72 -15.75
C THR A 125 -5.96 4.17 -15.65
N VAL A 126 -5.97 4.70 -14.44
CA VAL A 126 -5.40 5.99 -14.10
C VAL A 126 -3.97 5.76 -13.61
N PRO A 127 -2.95 6.42 -14.20
CA PRO A 127 -1.56 6.25 -13.78
C PRO A 127 -1.33 6.68 -12.32
N ASP A 128 -0.27 6.17 -11.72
CA ASP A 128 0.17 6.59 -10.40
C ASP A 128 0.40 8.10 -10.32
N GLY A 129 0.06 8.68 -9.16
CA GLY A 129 0.22 10.10 -8.89
C GLY A 129 -0.79 10.66 -7.91
N ASP A 130 -0.59 11.93 -7.59
CA ASP A 130 -1.50 12.73 -6.76
C ASP A 130 -2.58 13.39 -7.62
N TYR A 131 -3.83 13.25 -7.20
CA TYR A 131 -4.99 13.75 -7.91
C TYR A 131 -5.87 14.62 -7.03
N THR A 132 -6.60 15.52 -7.68
CA THR A 132 -7.71 16.25 -7.06
C THR A 132 -8.99 15.88 -7.79
N LEU A 133 -9.84 15.12 -7.11
CA LEU A 133 -11.19 14.85 -7.58
C LEU A 133 -12.03 16.11 -7.40
N ASN A 134 -12.62 16.60 -8.48
CA ASN A 134 -13.64 17.64 -8.48
C ASN A 134 -15.00 16.97 -8.63
N VAL A 135 -15.93 17.29 -7.73
CA VAL A 135 -17.30 16.77 -7.75
C VAL A 135 -18.26 17.94 -7.91
N LYS A 136 -19.16 17.85 -8.88
CA LYS A 136 -20.22 18.83 -9.12
C LYS A 136 -21.59 18.16 -8.96
N ALA A 137 -22.43 18.72 -8.10
CA ALA A 137 -23.82 18.29 -7.93
C ALA A 137 -24.79 19.33 -8.52
N THR A 138 -25.92 18.87 -9.04
CA THR A 138 -27.04 19.70 -9.52
C THR A 138 -28.37 19.15 -9.00
N ASP A 139 -29.21 20.00 -8.44
CA ASP A 139 -30.53 19.62 -7.91
C ASP A 139 -31.68 19.79 -8.91
N ASN A 140 -32.88 19.43 -8.47
CA ASN A 140 -34.13 19.55 -9.23
C ASN A 140 -34.53 20.99 -9.52
N ALA A 141 -34.13 21.97 -8.70
CA ALA A 141 -34.35 23.39 -8.95
C ALA A 141 -33.29 24.00 -9.89
N GLY A 142 -32.21 23.28 -10.14
CA GLY A 142 -31.09 23.68 -10.99
C GLY A 142 -29.96 24.39 -10.22
N ASN A 143 -29.96 24.37 -8.89
CA ASN A 143 -28.83 24.87 -8.11
C ASN A 143 -27.64 23.93 -8.30
N THR A 144 -26.42 24.49 -8.26
CA THR A 144 -25.18 23.72 -8.42
C THR A 144 -24.17 24.05 -7.35
N VAL A 145 -23.44 23.04 -6.89
CA VAL A 145 -22.29 23.18 -5.97
C VAL A 145 -21.12 22.34 -6.49
N THR A 146 -19.90 22.69 -6.09
CA THR A 146 -18.68 21.94 -6.38
C THR A 146 -17.85 21.80 -5.12
N GLU A 147 -17.32 20.61 -4.90
CA GLU A 147 -16.41 20.26 -3.80
C GLU A 147 -15.25 19.40 -4.33
N THR A 148 -14.20 19.26 -3.53
CA THR A 148 -12.99 18.51 -3.93
C THR A 148 -12.54 17.49 -2.90
N LEU A 149 -11.93 16.40 -3.37
CA LEU A 149 -11.21 15.41 -2.56
C LEU A 149 -9.80 15.22 -3.14
N HIS A 150 -8.77 15.32 -2.30
CA HIS A 150 -7.41 14.93 -2.66
C HIS A 150 -7.23 13.43 -2.42
N PHE A 151 -6.59 12.74 -3.38
CA PHE A 151 -6.31 11.32 -3.27
C PHE A 151 -5.05 10.96 -4.06
N THR A 152 -4.43 9.84 -3.74
CA THR A 152 -3.22 9.35 -4.41
C THR A 152 -3.46 7.94 -4.94
N ILE A 153 -3.03 7.69 -6.17
CA ILE A 153 -2.94 6.34 -6.73
C ILE A 153 -1.48 5.94 -6.69
N ASP A 154 -1.19 4.82 -6.05
CA ASP A 154 0.14 4.23 -6.03
C ASP A 154 0.03 2.72 -6.14
N THR A 155 0.35 2.22 -7.33
CA THR A 155 0.26 0.79 -7.65
C THR A 155 1.62 0.12 -7.67
N THR A 156 2.65 0.80 -7.14
CA THR A 156 4.04 0.38 -7.25
C THR A 156 4.67 0.10 -5.91
N LEU A 157 5.47 -0.96 -5.87
CA LEU A 157 6.35 -1.25 -4.75
C LEU A 157 7.56 -2.04 -5.26
N SER A 158 8.76 -1.59 -4.91
CA SER A 158 10.01 -2.23 -5.30
C SER A 158 10.12 -3.66 -4.77
N THR A 159 10.83 -4.51 -5.51
CA THR A 159 11.21 -5.85 -5.00
C THR A 159 12.37 -5.72 -4.02
N PRO A 160 12.18 -6.08 -2.73
CA PRO A 160 13.23 -5.97 -1.74
C PRO A 160 14.34 -6.99 -1.99
N VAL A 161 15.53 -6.73 -1.47
CA VAL A 161 16.67 -7.66 -1.53
C VAL A 161 17.24 -7.83 -0.13
N ILE A 162 17.56 -9.07 0.25
CA ILE A 162 18.26 -9.38 1.49
C ILE A 162 19.65 -9.90 1.19
N VAL A 163 20.64 -9.39 1.91
CA VAL A 163 22.04 -9.85 1.83
C VAL A 163 22.60 -10.03 3.23
N LEU A 164 23.49 -11.01 3.38
CA LEU A 164 24.33 -11.14 4.57
C LEU A 164 25.30 -9.94 4.62
N ASP A 165 25.47 -9.32 5.78
CA ASP A 165 26.44 -8.24 5.92
C ASP A 165 27.87 -8.76 5.69
N SER A 166 28.64 -8.04 4.87
CA SER A 166 30.03 -8.41 4.55
C SER A 166 30.95 -8.55 5.76
N ALA A 167 30.63 -7.88 6.88
CA ALA A 167 31.36 -8.00 8.13
C ALA A 167 31.08 -9.31 8.86
N ASP A 168 29.91 -9.92 8.61
CA ASP A 168 29.49 -11.20 9.17
C ASP A 168 29.72 -12.37 8.21
N ASP A 169 29.92 -12.12 6.91
CA ASP A 169 30.29 -13.11 5.87
C ASP A 169 31.76 -13.55 6.02
N SER A 170 32.00 -14.38 7.04
CA SER A 170 33.33 -14.75 7.53
C SER A 170 34.03 -15.78 6.64
N GLY A 171 35.36 -15.78 6.60
CA GLY A 171 36.11 -16.78 5.84
C GLY A 171 36.18 -16.41 4.36
N VAL A 172 35.34 -17.00 3.51
CA VAL A 172 35.34 -16.76 2.05
C VAL A 172 34.18 -15.84 1.69
N HIS A 173 34.47 -14.57 1.42
CA HIS A 173 33.41 -13.61 1.06
C HIS A 173 32.61 -14.03 -0.19
N GLY A 174 31.30 -13.87 -0.10
CA GLY A 174 30.32 -14.14 -1.14
C GLY A 174 29.82 -15.59 -1.19
N ASP A 175 30.23 -16.44 -0.23
CA ASP A 175 29.74 -17.82 -0.13
C ASP A 175 28.50 -17.95 0.77
N ASN A 176 28.10 -16.88 1.46
CA ASN A 176 26.98 -16.84 2.41
C ASN A 176 27.17 -17.79 3.60
N MET A 177 28.42 -18.02 4.02
CA MET A 177 28.75 -18.85 5.18
C MET A 177 29.36 -18.00 6.29
N THR A 178 28.96 -18.25 7.53
CA THR A 178 29.39 -17.43 8.67
C THR A 178 29.66 -18.26 9.91
N ASN A 179 30.71 -17.90 10.64
CA ASN A 179 30.95 -18.39 12.01
C ASN A 179 30.34 -17.49 13.10
N HIS A 180 29.57 -16.48 12.70
CA HIS A 180 28.81 -15.62 13.62
C HIS A 180 27.45 -16.26 13.88
N THR A 181 27.11 -16.50 15.14
CA THR A 181 25.81 -17.08 15.51
C THR A 181 24.66 -16.07 15.51
N GLN A 182 24.95 -14.78 15.38
CA GLN A 182 23.95 -13.72 15.22
C GLN A 182 24.38 -12.79 14.08
N PRO A 183 24.37 -13.29 12.83
CA PRO A 183 24.76 -12.50 11.68
C PRO A 183 23.75 -11.39 11.42
N THR A 184 24.23 -10.28 10.89
CA THR A 184 23.41 -9.13 10.48
C THR A 184 23.12 -9.21 8.99
N PHE A 185 21.92 -8.79 8.61
CA PHE A 185 21.46 -8.76 7.24
C PHE A 185 21.05 -7.34 6.87
N ALA A 186 21.51 -6.89 5.70
CA ALA A 186 21.07 -5.63 5.13
C ALA A 186 19.87 -5.88 4.20
N LEU A 187 18.80 -5.09 4.37
CA LEU A 187 17.61 -5.13 3.53
C LEU A 187 17.64 -3.91 2.60
N GLN A 188 17.69 -4.17 1.30
CA GLN A 188 17.87 -3.18 0.25
C GLN A 188 16.60 -3.05 -0.60
N HIS A 189 16.50 -1.96 -1.37
CA HIS A 189 15.37 -1.65 -2.24
C HIS A 189 14.02 -1.64 -1.50
N ILE A 190 14.02 -1.08 -0.29
CA ILE A 190 12.81 -0.79 0.47
C ILE A 190 12.42 0.65 0.16
N ASP A 191 11.23 0.86 -0.39
CA ASP A 191 10.75 2.20 -0.74
C ASP A 191 10.48 3.03 0.53
N ASP A 192 10.56 4.36 0.39
CA ASP A 192 10.53 5.29 1.52
C ASP A 192 9.18 5.31 2.26
N ASP A 193 8.12 4.96 1.56
CA ASP A 193 6.75 4.87 2.03
C ASP A 193 6.37 3.48 2.53
N ALA A 194 7.31 2.53 2.61
CA ALA A 194 7.11 1.26 3.30
C ALA A 194 6.66 1.48 4.75
N VAL A 195 5.54 0.87 5.13
CA VAL A 195 4.94 0.95 6.48
C VAL A 195 5.19 -0.31 7.31
N ARG A 196 5.47 -1.43 6.64
CA ARG A 196 5.78 -2.70 7.29
C ARG A 196 6.87 -3.44 6.52
N VAL A 197 7.93 -3.83 7.24
CA VAL A 197 9.03 -4.63 6.69
C VAL A 197 9.30 -5.78 7.64
N THR A 198 9.22 -7.00 7.13
CA THR A 198 9.39 -8.22 7.94
C THR A 198 10.36 -9.18 7.27
N VAL A 199 11.05 -9.98 8.08
CA VAL A 199 11.95 -11.04 7.63
C VAL A 199 11.40 -12.38 8.10
N SER A 200 11.17 -13.29 7.16
CA SER A 200 10.85 -14.69 7.46
C SER A 200 12.13 -15.50 7.45
N VAL A 201 12.36 -16.28 8.50
CA VAL A 201 13.53 -17.15 8.65
C VAL A 201 13.04 -18.58 8.80
N GLU A 202 13.44 -19.45 7.88
CA GLU A 202 13.18 -20.89 7.90
C GLU A 202 14.43 -21.65 8.33
N HIS A 203 14.29 -22.52 9.33
CA HIS A 203 15.32 -23.45 9.77
C HIS A 203 14.69 -24.77 10.23
N GLY A 204 15.22 -25.90 9.75
CA GLY A 204 14.70 -27.23 10.12
C GLY A 204 13.21 -27.44 9.78
N GLY A 205 12.70 -26.75 8.75
CA GLY A 205 11.29 -26.80 8.34
C GLY A 205 10.34 -25.95 9.20
N VAL A 206 10.86 -25.09 10.09
CA VAL A 206 10.08 -24.14 10.88
C VAL A 206 10.38 -22.72 10.41
N THR A 207 9.33 -21.99 10.04
CA THR A 207 9.42 -20.57 9.65
C THR A 207 8.98 -19.67 10.80
N THR A 208 9.79 -18.67 11.12
CA THR A 208 9.44 -17.60 12.08
C THR A 208 9.59 -16.24 11.39
N THR A 209 8.66 -15.33 11.64
CA THR A 209 8.67 -13.97 11.06
C THR A 209 9.03 -12.95 12.14
N PHE A 210 9.88 -12.00 11.76
CA PHE A 210 10.38 -10.93 12.61
C PHE A 210 10.17 -9.57 11.95
N ASP A 211 9.96 -8.53 12.75
CA ASP A 211 10.00 -7.17 12.23
C ASP A 211 11.46 -6.76 11.95
N ALA A 212 11.69 -6.10 10.83
CA ALA A 212 12.99 -5.52 10.51
C ALA A 212 13.22 -4.23 11.32
N THR A 213 14.48 -3.85 11.48
CA THR A 213 14.88 -2.62 12.18
C THR A 213 15.30 -1.57 11.16
N LYS A 214 14.79 -0.33 11.27
CA LYS A 214 15.26 0.81 10.48
C LYS A 214 16.20 1.67 11.33
N ASP A 215 17.44 1.84 10.90
CA ASP A 215 18.42 2.72 11.52
C ASP A 215 18.97 3.75 10.52
N ALA A 216 20.03 4.48 10.90
CA ALA A 216 20.63 5.51 10.05
C ALA A 216 21.32 4.94 8.79
N GLY A 217 21.71 3.66 8.81
CA GLY A 217 22.33 2.94 7.70
C GLY A 217 21.32 2.26 6.77
N GLY A 218 20.06 2.13 7.19
CA GLY A 218 18.98 1.57 6.38
C GLY A 218 18.14 0.55 7.15
N TRP A 219 17.50 -0.34 6.41
CA TRP A 219 16.77 -1.46 7.00
C TRP A 219 17.70 -2.65 7.22
N THR A 220 17.64 -3.23 8.41
CA THR A 220 18.49 -4.35 8.84
C THR A 220 17.67 -5.41 9.58
N PHE A 221 18.24 -6.61 9.65
CA PHE A 221 17.75 -7.68 10.50
C PHE A 221 18.93 -8.38 11.18
N THR A 222 18.82 -8.56 12.49
CA THR A 222 19.74 -9.42 13.27
C THR A 222 18.86 -10.32 14.13
N PRO A 223 19.09 -11.65 14.15
CA PRO A 223 18.33 -12.53 15.01
C PRO A 223 18.56 -12.17 16.48
N THR A 224 17.51 -12.24 17.29
CA THR A 224 17.55 -11.84 18.71
C THR A 224 18.26 -12.83 19.62
N GLY A 225 18.57 -14.02 19.11
CA GLY A 225 19.27 -15.08 19.82
C GLY A 225 20.22 -15.83 18.89
N ALA A 226 21.23 -16.45 19.48
CA ALA A 226 22.22 -17.24 18.76
C ALA A 226 21.59 -18.40 17.99
N TRP A 227 21.92 -18.47 16.71
CA TRP A 227 21.68 -19.60 15.83
C TRP A 227 22.68 -20.72 16.10
N ALA A 228 22.22 -21.95 15.86
CA ALA A 228 23.07 -23.13 15.86
C ALA A 228 23.67 -23.33 14.47
N ASP A 229 24.64 -24.23 14.34
CA ASP A 229 25.19 -24.57 13.04
C ASP A 229 24.10 -25.18 12.13
N GLY A 230 24.12 -24.81 10.86
CA GLY A 230 23.20 -25.30 9.83
C GLY A 230 22.69 -24.20 8.91
N ASP A 231 21.80 -24.59 8.00
CA ASP A 231 21.24 -23.69 6.98
C ASP A 231 20.01 -22.94 7.50
N TYR A 232 19.97 -21.65 7.16
CA TYR A 232 18.86 -20.74 7.40
C TYR A 232 18.44 -20.12 6.07
N THR A 233 17.16 -20.23 5.71
CA THR A 233 16.62 -19.60 4.50
C THR A 233 15.78 -18.39 4.89
N LEU A 234 16.17 -17.22 4.39
CA LEU A 234 15.55 -15.94 4.71
C LEU A 234 14.83 -15.34 3.52
N SER A 235 13.73 -14.63 3.77
CA SER A 235 13.07 -13.76 2.79
C SER A 235 12.49 -12.53 3.46
N VAL A 236 12.34 -11.45 2.70
CA VAL A 236 11.78 -10.17 3.15
C VAL A 236 10.40 -9.99 2.55
N SER A 237 9.46 -9.48 3.34
CA SER A 237 8.15 -9.00 2.89
C SER A 237 7.98 -7.53 3.28
N VAL A 238 7.54 -6.72 2.31
CA VAL A 238 7.31 -5.27 2.46
C VAL A 238 5.87 -4.96 2.10
N GLU A 239 5.28 -4.02 2.86
CA GLU A 239 3.99 -3.40 2.58
C GLU A 239 4.14 -1.87 2.69
N ASP A 240 3.55 -1.12 1.76
CA ASP A 240 3.56 0.35 1.73
C ASP A 240 2.24 0.97 2.21
N LYS A 241 2.12 2.30 2.13
CA LYS A 241 0.94 3.04 2.59
C LYS A 241 -0.32 2.73 1.79
N ALA A 242 -0.20 2.53 0.48
CA ALA A 242 -1.30 2.14 -0.40
C ALA A 242 -1.70 0.66 -0.24
N GLY A 243 -0.91 -0.11 0.51
CA GLY A 243 -1.11 -1.54 0.75
C GLY A 243 -0.59 -2.43 -0.39
N ASN A 244 0.30 -1.93 -1.26
CA ASN A 244 1.05 -2.82 -2.16
C ASN A 244 1.90 -3.75 -1.29
N THR A 245 2.11 -4.98 -1.77
CA THR A 245 2.98 -5.95 -1.09
C THR A 245 3.99 -6.54 -2.04
N SER A 246 5.21 -6.75 -1.54
CA SER A 246 6.35 -7.21 -2.33
C SER A 246 7.24 -8.13 -1.51
N HIS A 247 7.90 -9.09 -2.17
CA HIS A 247 8.67 -10.14 -1.53
C HIS A 247 10.03 -10.32 -2.20
N SER A 248 11.08 -10.53 -1.41
CA SER A 248 12.42 -10.81 -1.95
C SER A 248 12.51 -12.23 -2.49
N ALA A 249 13.53 -12.49 -3.31
CA ALA A 249 14.04 -13.85 -3.47
C ALA A 249 14.56 -14.38 -2.12
N SER A 250 14.58 -15.70 -1.97
CA SER A 250 15.16 -16.33 -0.78
C SER A 250 16.69 -16.24 -0.78
N LEU A 251 17.27 -15.98 0.40
CA LEU A 251 18.70 -16.07 0.67
C LEU A 251 18.95 -17.23 1.63
N THR A 252 19.78 -18.19 1.25
CA THR A 252 20.25 -19.23 2.17
C THR A 252 21.60 -18.82 2.74
N VAL A 253 21.71 -18.84 4.06
CA VAL A 253 22.95 -18.62 4.82
C VAL A 253 23.24 -19.85 5.67
N THR A 254 24.50 -20.27 5.69
CA THR A 254 24.96 -21.38 6.54
C THR A 254 25.73 -20.82 7.73
N VAL A 255 25.28 -21.12 8.94
CA VAL A 255 26.07 -20.89 10.16
C VAL A 255 26.97 -22.10 10.37
N ASP A 256 28.27 -21.90 10.47
CA ASP A 256 29.24 -22.93 10.80
C ASP A 256 30.31 -22.39 11.77
N THR A 257 30.17 -22.78 13.03
CA THR A 257 31.09 -22.40 14.11
C THR A 257 32.13 -23.47 14.42
N GLN A 258 32.12 -24.59 13.71
CA GLN A 258 32.92 -25.76 14.04
C GLN A 258 34.00 -26.02 12.98
N ILE A 259 35.11 -26.60 13.44
CA ILE A 259 36.13 -27.14 12.55
C ILE A 259 36.70 -28.39 13.19
N ALA A 260 37.02 -29.38 12.37
CA ALA A 260 37.57 -30.65 12.84
C ALA A 260 38.76 -31.09 11.97
N ILE A 261 39.66 -31.87 12.59
CA ILE A 261 40.61 -32.72 11.88
C ILE A 261 40.13 -34.14 12.10
N ASN A 262 39.65 -34.79 11.04
CA ASN A 262 39.02 -36.11 11.14
C ASN A 262 40.06 -37.21 11.34
N ASN A 263 41.18 -37.14 10.62
CA ASN A 263 42.26 -38.12 10.73
C ASN A 263 43.61 -37.52 10.32
N ILE A 264 44.69 -38.03 10.93
CA ILE A 264 46.06 -37.86 10.45
C ILE A 264 46.70 -39.24 10.45
N GLU A 265 47.21 -39.68 9.30
CA GLU A 265 47.85 -40.99 9.16
C GLU A 265 49.23 -40.87 8.51
N LEU A 266 50.17 -41.70 8.99
CA LEU A 266 51.45 -41.93 8.34
C LEU A 266 51.25 -42.98 7.24
N VAL A 267 51.15 -42.53 5.99
CA VAL A 267 50.82 -43.39 4.84
C VAL A 267 51.94 -44.40 4.53
N ASN A 268 53.19 -44.04 4.82
CA ASN A 268 54.36 -44.89 4.56
C ASN A 268 54.99 -45.42 5.86
N ASP A 269 54.16 -45.89 6.78
CA ASP A 269 54.58 -46.61 7.97
C ASP A 269 55.33 -47.92 7.62
N SER A 270 56.34 -48.31 8.40
CA SER A 270 57.23 -49.43 8.06
C SER A 270 57.45 -50.41 9.21
N GLY A 271 57.33 -51.71 8.95
CA GLY A 271 57.52 -52.72 9.99
C GLY A 271 56.20 -53.12 10.64
N ILE A 272 55.92 -52.64 11.85
CA ILE A 272 54.67 -52.95 12.56
C ILE A 272 53.61 -51.93 12.10
N PRO A 273 52.45 -52.37 11.58
CA PRO A 273 51.40 -51.44 11.17
C PRO A 273 50.87 -50.59 12.33
N ASP A 274 50.57 -49.32 12.03
CA ASP A 274 49.92 -48.35 12.91
C ASP A 274 50.72 -47.99 14.19
N ASP A 275 52.03 -48.29 14.23
CA ASP A 275 52.91 -47.86 15.31
C ASP A 275 53.56 -46.49 15.03
N ASN A 276 53.35 -45.94 13.84
CA ASN A 276 53.86 -44.67 13.35
C ASN A 276 55.41 -44.62 13.26
N LEU A 277 56.09 -45.76 13.12
CA LEU A 277 57.54 -45.86 12.94
C LEU A 277 57.92 -46.17 11.49
N THR A 278 58.42 -45.17 10.77
CA THR A 278 58.93 -45.35 9.41
C THR A 278 60.46 -45.30 9.31
N ASN A 279 61.04 -46.17 8.50
CA ASN A 279 62.43 -46.07 8.05
C ASN A 279 62.59 -45.19 6.79
N ASN A 280 61.49 -44.60 6.29
CA ASN A 280 61.50 -43.70 5.16
C ASN A 280 61.94 -42.29 5.59
N VAL A 281 63.03 -41.79 4.99
CA VAL A 281 63.56 -40.43 5.27
C VAL A 281 62.69 -39.29 4.73
N ARG A 282 61.60 -39.62 4.03
CA ARG A 282 60.52 -38.70 3.62
C ARG A 282 59.17 -39.25 4.07
N PRO A 283 58.80 -39.11 5.36
CA PRO A 283 57.49 -39.51 5.86
C PRO A 283 56.38 -38.82 5.06
N HIS A 284 55.35 -39.58 4.67
CA HIS A 284 54.20 -39.11 3.94
C HIS A 284 52.98 -39.16 4.85
N PHE A 285 52.35 -38.01 5.07
CA PHE A 285 51.17 -37.90 5.90
C PHE A 285 49.94 -37.60 5.04
N GLN A 286 48.83 -38.23 5.39
CA GLN A 286 47.53 -37.90 4.85
C GLN A 286 46.66 -37.33 5.98
N VAL A 287 46.01 -36.21 5.70
CA VAL A 287 45.13 -35.52 6.65
C VAL A 287 43.74 -35.50 6.04
N THR A 288 42.77 -36.04 6.76
CA THR A 288 41.35 -35.99 6.38
C THR A 288 40.68 -34.91 7.20
N VAL A 289 39.96 -34.00 6.53
CA VAL A 289 39.23 -32.88 7.13
C VAL A 289 37.81 -32.81 6.55
N PRO A 290 36.87 -32.10 7.20
CA PRO A 290 35.58 -31.73 6.62
C PRO A 290 35.71 -31.00 5.27
N THR A 291 34.65 -31.04 4.45
CA THR A 291 34.66 -30.55 3.06
C THR A 291 34.71 -29.03 2.94
N ASP A 292 34.29 -28.33 3.98
CA ASP A 292 34.29 -26.88 4.18
C ASP A 292 35.67 -26.33 4.58
N VAL A 293 36.66 -27.19 4.83
CA VAL A 293 38.02 -26.74 5.18
C VAL A 293 38.74 -26.15 3.97
N ASN A 294 39.01 -24.85 4.03
CA ASN A 294 39.69 -24.09 2.98
C ASN A 294 41.20 -24.34 2.88
N VAL A 295 41.89 -24.62 4.00
CA VAL A 295 43.34 -24.83 4.00
C VAL A 295 43.77 -25.76 5.12
N VAL A 296 44.64 -26.71 4.80
CA VAL A 296 45.35 -27.54 5.79
C VAL A 296 46.80 -27.09 5.83
N ARG A 297 47.32 -26.80 7.02
CA ARG A 297 48.73 -26.46 7.24
C ARG A 297 49.36 -27.45 8.21
N LEU A 298 50.60 -27.87 7.92
CA LEU A 298 51.36 -28.79 8.76
C LEU A 298 52.59 -28.11 9.34
N SER A 299 52.95 -28.50 10.56
CA SER A 299 54.17 -28.08 11.25
C SER A 299 54.85 -29.27 11.90
N ILE A 300 56.17 -29.38 11.74
CA ILE A 300 57.00 -30.43 12.37
C ILE A 300 57.91 -29.89 13.48
N ASP A 301 57.87 -28.59 13.75
CA ASP A 301 58.73 -27.89 14.70
C ASP A 301 57.97 -27.29 15.90
N GLY A 302 56.77 -27.79 16.14
CA GLY A 302 55.89 -27.34 17.22
C GLY A 302 55.14 -26.05 16.90
N GLY A 303 54.80 -25.82 15.62
CA GLY A 303 54.01 -24.68 15.17
C GLY A 303 54.81 -23.41 14.88
N LYS A 304 56.14 -23.48 14.81
CA LYS A 304 57.00 -22.32 14.52
C LYS A 304 57.03 -22.03 13.02
N THR A 305 57.03 -23.07 12.19
CA THR A 305 56.89 -22.96 10.73
C THR A 305 55.71 -23.80 10.25
N TRP A 306 55.04 -23.32 9.20
CA TRP A 306 53.86 -23.94 8.62
C TRP A 306 54.00 -24.11 7.12
N PHE A 307 53.58 -25.26 6.61
CA PHE A 307 53.55 -25.58 5.19
C PHE A 307 52.14 -25.94 4.78
N ASN A 308 51.68 -25.45 3.62
CA ASN A 308 50.37 -25.85 3.10
C ASN A 308 50.43 -27.31 2.64
N ALA A 309 49.39 -28.08 2.98
CA ALA A 309 49.16 -29.39 2.40
C ALA A 309 48.76 -29.23 0.92
N THR A 310 49.05 -30.25 0.12
CA THR A 310 48.49 -30.38 -1.22
C THR A 310 47.23 -31.22 -1.14
N GLN A 311 46.11 -30.74 -1.66
CA GLN A 311 44.89 -31.53 -1.75
C GLN A 311 45.13 -32.69 -2.73
N SER A 312 44.93 -33.92 -2.27
CA SER A 312 44.95 -35.09 -3.15
C SER A 312 43.72 -35.07 -4.05
N ALA A 313 43.90 -35.38 -5.33
CA ALA A 313 42.82 -35.49 -6.33
C ALA A 313 41.87 -36.66 -6.05
#